data_AF-A0A840TLK9-F1
#
_entry.id   AF-A0A840TLK9-F1
#
_cell.length_a   1.000
_cell.length_b   1.000
_cell.length_c   1.000
_cell.angle_alpha   90.00
_cell.angle_beta   90.00
_cell.angle_gamma   90.00
#
_symmetry.space_group_name_H-M   'P 1'
#
loop_
_entity.id
_entity.type
_entity.pdbx_description
1 polymer ?
#
loop_
_entity_poly.entity_id
_entity_poly.type
_entity_poly.pdbx_seq_one_letter_code
_entity_poly.pdbx_strand_id
1 'polypeptide(L)'
;MKIAGKLLLIVLVAIGCKNERVDLQDTPHALARARKACGQNALPWLEDLLTKAEADRTSQAHQGQYIGTVSLIKYQGTPLFYTNFGLGSGGIAYYLFDCQGKPFFITGEDGAKVLGQATKKENILYSTLDLN
;
A
#
# COMPACT_ATOMS: atom_id res chain seq x y z
N MET A 1 -60.78 -14.62 -23.93
CA MET A 1 -60.73 -13.28 -23.30
C MET A 1 -60.42 -13.45 -21.82
N LYS A 2 -59.19 -13.14 -21.40
CA LYS A 2 -58.75 -12.80 -20.02
C LYS A 2 -57.24 -12.52 -20.10
N ILE A 3 -56.89 -11.23 -20.08
CA ILE A 3 -55.53 -10.69 -19.98
C ILE A 3 -55.31 -10.44 -18.49
N ALA A 4 -54.23 -10.96 -17.93
CA ALA A 4 -53.60 -10.47 -16.70
C ALA A 4 -52.30 -11.25 -16.56
N GLY A 5 -51.17 -10.72 -17.02
CA GLY A 5 -50.48 -9.65 -16.32
C GLY A 5 -49.17 -10.27 -15.80
N LYS A 6 -48.26 -10.60 -16.73
CA LYS A 6 -46.91 -11.06 -16.37
C LYS A 6 -46.18 -9.88 -15.75
N LEU A 7 -46.08 -9.91 -14.44
CA LEU A 7 -45.31 -8.99 -13.60
C LEU A 7 -43.86 -9.00 -14.08
N LEU A 8 -43.46 -7.93 -14.79
CA LEU A 8 -42.10 -7.71 -15.24
C LEU A 8 -41.26 -7.28 -14.01
N LEU A 9 -40.52 -8.23 -13.43
CA LEU A 9 -39.60 -7.96 -12.33
C LEU A 9 -38.36 -7.26 -12.90
N ILE A 10 -38.38 -5.93 -12.93
CA ILE A 10 -37.18 -5.12 -13.25
C ILE A 10 -36.26 -5.18 -12.03
N VAL A 11 -35.26 -6.05 -12.09
CA VAL A 11 -34.14 -6.05 -11.13
C VAL A 11 -33.26 -4.85 -11.48
N LEU A 12 -33.49 -3.71 -10.81
CA LEU A 12 -32.54 -2.61 -10.76
C LEU A 12 -31.29 -3.10 -10.02
N VAL A 13 -30.30 -3.59 -10.78
CA VAL A 13 -28.94 -3.75 -10.27
C VAL A 13 -28.35 -2.34 -10.19
N ALA A 14 -28.57 -1.66 -9.07
CA ALA A 14 -27.81 -0.47 -8.70
C ALA A 14 -26.37 -0.92 -8.43
N ILE A 15 -25.53 -0.95 -9.48
CA ILE A 15 -24.08 -1.01 -9.33
C ILE A 15 -23.65 0.36 -8.81
N GLY A 16 -23.82 0.57 -7.51
CA GLY A 16 -23.15 1.65 -6.81
C GLY A 16 -21.67 1.37 -6.82
N CYS A 17 -20.93 1.97 -7.75
CA CYS A 17 -19.48 2.12 -7.60
C CYS A 17 -19.25 2.92 -6.32
N LYS A 18 -19.03 2.23 -5.20
CA LYS A 18 -18.49 2.85 -4.00
C LYS A 18 -17.12 3.39 -4.40
N ASN A 19 -17.02 4.71 -4.45
CA ASN A 19 -15.75 5.41 -4.55
C ASN A 19 -15.07 5.23 -3.18
N GLU A 20 -14.54 4.03 -2.96
CA GLU A 20 -13.92 3.61 -1.71
C GLU A 20 -12.64 4.43 -1.57
N ARG A 21 -12.66 5.41 -0.67
CA ARG A 21 -11.45 6.11 -0.26
C ARG A 21 -10.55 5.05 0.35
N VAL A 22 -9.37 4.85 -0.23
CA VAL A 22 -8.36 3.95 0.32
C VAL A 22 -7.87 4.55 1.63
N ASP A 23 -8.15 3.87 2.74
CA ASP A 23 -7.55 4.20 4.03
C ASP A 23 -6.09 3.72 4.03
N LEU A 24 -5.16 4.67 4.08
CA LEU A 24 -3.72 4.38 4.08
C LEU A 24 -3.22 3.88 5.45
N GLN A 25 -4.09 3.76 6.45
CA GLN A 25 -3.79 3.15 7.74
C GLN A 25 -4.36 1.72 7.86
N ASP A 26 -5.08 1.24 6.84
CA ASP A 26 -5.61 -0.13 6.76
C ASP A 26 -4.49 -1.13 6.39
N THR A 27 -3.85 -1.69 7.43
CA THR A 27 -2.79 -2.69 7.29
C THR A 27 -3.26 -3.95 6.53
N PRO A 28 -4.43 -4.56 6.82
CA PRO A 28 -4.98 -5.64 6.02
C PRO A 28 -5.09 -5.33 4.51
N HIS A 29 -5.59 -4.15 4.15
CA HIS A 29 -5.71 -3.74 2.75
C HIS A 29 -4.34 -3.56 2.08
N ALA A 30 -3.39 -2.93 2.78
CA ALA A 30 -2.01 -2.78 2.33
C ALA A 30 -1.36 -4.15 2.04
N LEU A 31 -1.50 -5.11 2.95
CA LEU A 31 -0.97 -6.47 2.79
C LEU A 31 -1.63 -7.22 1.63
N ALA A 32 -2.95 -7.09 1.45
CA ALA A 32 -3.65 -7.72 0.34
C ALA A 32 -3.13 -7.22 -1.03
N ARG A 33 -2.92 -5.90 -1.16
CA ARG A 33 -2.34 -5.30 -2.38
C ARG A 33 -0.91 -5.78 -2.63
N ALA A 34 -0.08 -5.81 -1.58
CA ALA A 34 1.30 -6.28 -1.65
C ALA A 34 1.40 -7.75 -2.08
N ARG A 35 0.61 -8.63 -1.44
CA ARG A 35 0.53 -10.07 -1.73
C ARG A 35 0.12 -10.32 -3.19
N LYS A 36 -0.89 -9.59 -3.67
CA LYS A 36 -1.31 -9.65 -5.08
C LYS A 36 -0.20 -9.23 -6.04
N ALA A 37 0.53 -8.16 -5.74
CA ALA A 37 1.62 -7.68 -6.58
C ALA A 37 2.80 -8.66 -6.65
N CYS A 38 3.11 -9.31 -5.53
CA CYS A 38 4.18 -10.30 -5.43
C CYS A 38 3.79 -11.71 -5.89
N GLY A 39 2.49 -11.98 -6.09
CA GLY A 39 2.01 -13.35 -6.34
C GLY A 39 2.27 -14.30 -5.18
N GLN A 40 2.31 -13.78 -3.94
CA GLN A 40 2.61 -14.55 -2.74
C GLN A 40 1.44 -14.49 -1.76
N ASN A 41 1.16 -15.61 -1.08
CA ASN A 41 0.06 -15.67 -0.10
C ASN A 41 0.41 -14.97 1.23
N ALA A 42 1.70 -14.80 1.52
CA ALA A 42 2.18 -14.16 2.73
C ALA A 42 3.44 -13.34 2.45
N LEU A 43 3.62 -12.26 3.21
CA LEU A 43 4.80 -11.40 3.20
C LEU A 43 5.17 -11.08 4.66
N PRO A 44 5.73 -12.04 5.43
CA PRO A 44 5.89 -11.89 6.88
C PRO A 44 6.74 -10.68 7.27
N TRP A 45 7.76 -10.35 6.48
CA TRP A 45 8.62 -9.19 6.72
C TRP A 45 7.84 -7.86 6.60
N LEU A 46 6.91 -7.77 5.65
CA LEU A 46 6.10 -6.58 5.44
C LEU A 46 5.02 -6.47 6.52
N GLU A 47 4.45 -7.60 6.92
CA GLU A 47 3.47 -7.66 8.02
C GLU A 47 4.07 -7.18 9.35
N ASP A 48 5.29 -7.62 9.67
CA ASP A 48 6.06 -7.13 10.82
C ASP A 48 6.36 -5.62 10.70
N LEU A 49 6.79 -5.17 9.52
CA LEU A 49 7.09 -3.76 9.27
C LEU A 49 5.86 -2.86 9.47
N LEU A 50 4.70 -3.24 8.92
CA LEU A 50 3.46 -2.48 9.04
C LEU A 50 2.92 -2.51 10.47
N THR A 51 3.07 -3.63 11.18
CA THR A 51 2.70 -3.73 12.60
C THR A 51 3.53 -2.76 13.45
N LYS A 52 4.84 -2.66 13.19
CA LYS A 52 5.72 -1.70 13.87
C LYS A 52 5.37 -0.25 13.53
N ALA A 53 5.07 0.02 12.27
CA ALA A 53 4.63 1.35 11.82
C ALA A 53 3.31 1.76 12.48
N GLU A 54 2.35 0.85 12.60
CA GLU A 54 1.07 1.10 13.28
C GLU A 54 1.24 1.31 14.78
N ALA A 55 2.10 0.52 15.43
CA ALA A 55 2.44 0.72 16.83
C ALA A 55 3.10 2.08 17.08
N ASP A 56 3.98 2.52 16.17
CA ASP A 56 4.59 3.86 16.23
C ASP A 56 3.58 4.97 15.98
N ARG A 57 2.68 4.80 15.00
CA ARG A 57 1.62 5.76 14.67
C ARG A 57 0.71 6.01 15.86
N THR A 58 0.36 4.96 16.60
CA THR A 58 -0.63 5.02 17.68
C THR A 58 -0.04 5.37 19.04
N SER A 59 1.20 4.94 19.32
CA SER A 59 1.78 5.00 20.66
C SER A 59 3.28 5.30 20.70
N GLN A 60 3.93 5.51 19.56
CA GLN A 60 5.38 5.70 19.45
C GLN A 60 6.19 4.58 20.13
N ALA A 61 5.68 3.34 20.10
CA ALA A 61 6.25 2.18 20.79
C ALA A 61 7.72 1.89 20.43
N HIS A 62 8.16 2.30 19.24
CA HIS A 62 9.51 2.18 18.72
C HIS A 62 10.16 3.55 18.53
N GLN A 63 9.80 4.53 19.35
CA GLN A 63 10.36 5.88 19.36
C GLN A 63 10.17 6.63 18.02
N GLY A 64 9.13 6.27 17.27
CA GLY A 64 8.81 6.89 15.99
C GLY A 64 9.74 6.50 14.84
N GLN A 65 10.55 5.44 15.00
CA GLN A 65 11.46 4.95 13.95
C GLN A 65 10.73 4.49 12.68
N TYR A 66 9.47 4.08 12.79
CA TYR A 66 8.62 3.58 11.71
C TYR A 66 7.53 4.59 11.30
N ILE A 67 7.71 5.88 11.63
CA ILE A 67 6.86 6.95 11.11
C ILE A 67 7.27 7.29 9.68
N GLY A 68 6.32 7.19 8.74
CA GLY A 68 6.50 7.51 7.33
C GLY A 68 5.59 6.71 6.41
N THR A 69 6.10 6.29 5.24
CA THR A 69 5.30 5.65 4.18
C THR A 69 5.93 4.37 3.64
N VAL A 70 5.06 3.48 3.17
CA VAL A 70 5.42 2.32 2.35
C VAL A 70 4.69 2.43 1.02
N SER A 71 5.44 2.40 -0.07
CA SER A 71 4.92 2.45 -1.44
C SER A 71 5.31 1.20 -2.22
N LEU A 72 4.39 0.72 -3.05
CA LEU A 72 4.62 -0.33 -4.03
C LEU A 72 4.93 0.30 -5.39
N ILE A 73 6.14 0.08 -5.88
CA ILE A 73 6.59 0.58 -7.18
C ILE A 73 6.90 -0.58 -8.11
N LYS A 74 7.14 -0.26 -9.39
CA LYS A 74 7.60 -1.24 -10.38
C LYS A 74 8.90 -0.78 -11.01
N TYR A 75 9.93 -1.60 -10.92
CA TYR A 75 11.23 -1.36 -11.53
C TYR A 75 11.58 -2.53 -12.45
N GLN A 76 11.78 -2.24 -13.74
CA GLN A 76 12.11 -3.24 -14.76
C GLN A 76 11.17 -4.47 -14.80
N GLY A 77 9.88 -4.27 -14.50
CA GLY A 77 8.91 -5.36 -14.46
C GLY A 77 8.71 -5.98 -13.07
N THR A 78 9.63 -5.74 -12.14
CA THR A 78 9.64 -6.32 -10.80
C THR A 78 8.96 -5.40 -9.78
N PRO A 79 8.02 -5.91 -8.97
CA PRO A 79 7.47 -5.15 -7.84
C PRO A 79 8.54 -4.95 -6.76
N LEU A 80 8.69 -3.71 -6.29
CA LEU A 80 9.56 -3.36 -5.18
C LEU A 80 8.79 -2.54 -4.15
N PHE A 81 9.22 -2.62 -2.90
CA PHE A 81 8.69 -1.85 -1.79
C PHE A 81 9.65 -0.73 -1.46
N TYR A 82 9.20 0.50 -1.63
CA TYR A 82 9.91 1.69 -1.20
C TYR A 82 9.42 2.06 0.19
N THR A 83 10.33 2.03 1.17
CA THR A 83 10.02 2.43 2.55
C THR A 83 10.70 3.76 2.81
N ASN A 84 9.95 4.73 3.32
CA ASN A 84 10.49 6.00 3.74
C ASN A 84 10.08 6.24 5.19
N PHE A 85 10.96 5.88 6.11
CA PHE A 85 10.72 5.97 7.55
C PHE A 85 11.78 6.85 8.23
N GLY A 86 11.41 7.44 9.37
CA GLY A 86 12.28 8.37 10.10
C GLY A 86 13.57 7.77 10.66
N LEU A 87 13.60 6.46 10.94
CA LEU A 87 14.77 5.65 11.35
C LEU A 87 15.80 6.35 12.28
N GLY A 88 15.32 7.19 13.21
CA GLY A 88 16.08 7.69 14.36
C GLY A 88 17.20 8.72 14.12
N SER A 89 17.53 9.10 12.88
CA SER A 89 18.67 10.00 12.59
C SER A 89 18.30 11.46 12.28
N GLY A 90 17.01 11.78 12.16
CA GLY A 90 16.53 13.07 11.65
C GLY A 90 16.68 13.23 10.13
N GLY A 91 17.29 12.26 9.44
CA GLY A 91 17.32 12.18 7.99
C GLY A 91 16.25 11.26 7.43
N ILE A 92 15.62 11.67 6.33
CA ILE A 92 14.72 10.85 5.52
C ILE A 92 15.59 9.91 4.69
N ALA A 93 15.71 8.64 5.08
CA ALA A 93 16.39 7.61 4.31
C ALA A 93 15.36 6.64 3.74
N TYR A 94 15.43 6.39 2.44
CA TYR A 94 14.60 5.37 1.81
C TYR A 94 15.35 4.05 1.66
N TYR A 95 14.61 2.97 1.75
CA TYR A 95 15.10 1.62 1.47
C TYR A 95 14.17 0.97 0.44
N LEU A 96 14.75 0.08 -0.34
CA LEU A 96 14.04 -0.72 -1.32
C LEU A 96 14.16 -2.18 -0.95
N PHE A 97 13.04 -2.88 -1.00
CA PHE A 97 12.98 -4.31 -0.76
C PHE A 97 12.28 -5.02 -1.91
N ASP A 98 12.76 -6.21 -2.26
CA ASP A 98 12.03 -7.12 -3.14
C ASP A 98 10.87 -7.82 -2.39
N CYS A 99 10.12 -8.67 -3.08
CA CYS A 99 9.03 -9.44 -2.47
C CYS A 99 9.49 -10.40 -1.36
N GLN A 100 10.77 -10.72 -1.30
CA GLN A 100 11.38 -11.59 -0.31
C GLN A 100 11.90 -10.79 0.89
N GLY A 101 11.76 -9.46 0.89
CA GLY A 101 12.26 -8.59 1.95
C GLY A 101 13.77 -8.39 1.88
N LYS A 102 14.42 -8.74 0.76
CA LYS A 102 15.85 -8.51 0.57
C LYS A 102 16.09 -7.09 0.08
N PRO A 103 17.12 -6.40 0.59
CA PRO A 103 17.50 -5.08 0.09
C PRO A 103 17.74 -5.11 -1.42
N PHE A 104 17.18 -4.12 -2.12
CA PHE A 104 17.37 -3.89 -3.54
C PHE A 104 18.10 -2.57 -3.75
N PHE A 105 19.10 -2.55 -4.62
CA PHE A 105 19.87 -1.35 -4.92
C PHE A 105 19.62 -0.92 -6.36
N ILE A 106 19.23 0.33 -6.54
CA ILE A 106 19.14 0.94 -7.87
C ILE A 106 20.54 1.38 -8.26
N THR A 107 20.99 0.92 -9.42
CA THR A 107 22.24 1.35 -10.03
C THR A 107 21.97 2.46 -11.03
N GLY A 108 22.82 3.50 -11.07
CA GLY A 108 22.73 4.60 -12.04
C GLY A 108 21.71 5.68 -11.67
N GLU A 109 21.21 6.40 -12.68
CA GLU A 109 20.43 7.64 -12.51
C GLU A 109 18.92 7.41 -12.24
N ASP A 110 18.48 6.15 -12.13
CA ASP A 110 17.07 5.79 -11.99
C ASP A 110 16.44 6.15 -10.62
N GLY A 111 17.24 6.62 -9.66
CA GLY A 111 16.78 6.96 -8.31
C GLY A 111 15.63 7.98 -8.31
N ALA A 112 15.73 9.03 -9.14
CA ALA A 112 14.69 10.05 -9.24
C ALA A 112 13.37 9.50 -9.81
N LYS A 113 13.46 8.56 -10.76
CA LYS A 113 12.29 7.88 -11.34
C LYS A 113 11.60 6.99 -10.32
N VAL A 114 12.36 6.30 -9.47
CA VAL A 114 11.81 5.48 -8.40
C VAL A 114 11.16 6.35 -7.32
N LEU A 115 11.82 7.43 -6.90
CA LEU A 115 11.22 8.39 -5.98
C LEU A 115 9.91 8.96 -6.54
N GLY A 116 9.89 9.37 -7.81
CA GLY A 116 8.71 9.90 -8.48
C GLY A 116 7.57 8.87 -8.65
N GLN A 117 7.86 7.57 -8.61
CA GLN A 117 6.81 6.55 -8.50
C GLN A 117 6.33 6.41 -7.06
N ALA A 118 7.23 6.40 -6.09
CA ALA A 118 6.90 6.16 -4.69
C ALA A 118 6.03 7.25 -4.06
N THR A 119 6.09 8.49 -4.55
CA THR A 119 5.29 9.62 -4.04
C THR A 119 3.88 9.70 -4.62
N LYS A 120 3.55 8.89 -5.63
CA LYS A 120 2.20 8.85 -6.22
C LYS A 120 1.22 8.17 -5.28
N LYS A 121 0.08 8.81 -5.01
CA LYS A 121 -0.92 8.35 -4.03
C LYS A 121 -1.41 6.93 -4.33
N GLU A 122 -1.57 6.58 -5.59
CA GLU A 122 -1.97 5.23 -6.01
C GLU A 122 -0.94 4.14 -5.70
N ASN A 123 0.33 4.51 -5.54
CA ASN A 123 1.41 3.57 -5.21
C ASN A 123 1.62 3.43 -3.70
N ILE A 124 1.11 4.35 -2.89
CA ILE A 124 1.20 4.25 -1.42
C ILE A 124 0.33 3.08 -0.97
N LEU A 125 0.95 2.15 -0.25
CA LEU A 125 0.26 1.04 0.40
C LEU A 125 -0.19 1.42 1.80
N TYR A 126 0.69 2.08 2.55
CA TYR A 126 0.48 2.45 3.94
C TYR A 126 1.20 3.75 4.27
N SER A 127 0.60 4.56 5.16
CA SER A 127 1.19 5.79 5.67
C SER A 127 0.80 5.99 7.14
N THR A 128 1.80 6.22 7.99
CA THR A 128 1.54 6.72 9.35
C THR A 128 1.15 8.20 9.35
N LEU A 129 1.40 8.91 8.25
CA LEU A 129 1.10 10.32 8.05
C LEU A 129 -0.28 10.46 7.42
N ASP A 130 -1.03 11.48 7.84
CA ASP A 130 -2.25 11.87 7.14
C ASP A 130 -1.87 12.59 5.84
N LEU A 131 -2.25 12.03 4.69
CA LEU A 131 -1.92 12.52 3.34
C LEU A 131 -3.16 13.08 2.63
N ASN A 132 -4.12 13.59 3.42
CA ASN A 132 -5.33 14.27 2.95
C ASN A 132 -5.07 15.71 2.51
#